data_AF-A0A838XWI4-F1
#
_entry.id   AF-A0A838XWI4-F1
#
_cell.length_a   1.000
_cell.length_b   1.000
_cell.length_c   1.000
_cell.angle_alpha   90.00
_cell.angle_beta   90.00
_cell.angle_gamma   90.00
#
_symmetry.space_group_name_H-M   'P 1'
#
loop_
_entity.id
_entity.type
_entity.pdbx_description
1 polymer ?
#
loop_
_entity_poly.entity_id
_entity_poly.type
_entity_poly.pdbx_seq_one_letter_code
_entity_poly.pdbx_strand_id
1 'polypeptide(L)'
;MEMTYCAELDWQAADKKLNAAYATAMAAMRQTDSYLDGSMKGAADALKAAQRAWIPFRDKACASYGFLARGGTMEPMLIYQCRADLTRERTADLKELATGLGN
;
A
#
# COMPACT_ATOMS: atom_id res chain seq x y z
N MET A 1 -4.12 -7.15 -26.65
CA MET A 1 -3.53 -6.54 -25.43
C MET A 1 -2.81 -7.64 -24.69
N GLU A 2 -1.54 -7.44 -24.35
CA GLU A 2 -0.70 -8.47 -23.70
C GLU A 2 -1.03 -8.54 -22.19
N MET A 3 -1.11 -9.74 -21.63
CA MET A 3 -1.65 -9.96 -20.27
C MET A 3 -0.78 -9.33 -19.18
N THR A 4 0.54 -9.31 -19.35
CA THR A 4 1.47 -8.65 -18.41
C THR A 4 1.24 -7.14 -18.40
N TYR A 5 1.06 -6.53 -19.57
CA TYR A 5 0.74 -5.10 -19.69
C TYR A 5 -0.57 -4.73 -18.98
N CYS A 6 -1.62 -5.56 -19.10
CA CYS A 6 -2.86 -5.35 -18.33
C CYS A 6 -2.61 -5.39 -16.81
N ALA A 7 -1.82 -6.35 -16.33
CA ALA A 7 -1.50 -6.48 -14.91
C ALA A 7 -0.69 -5.28 -14.40
N GLU A 8 0.25 -4.77 -15.20
CA GLU A 8 0.99 -3.55 -14.88
C GLU A 8 0.05 -2.34 -14.77
N LEU A 9 -0.84 -2.14 -15.74
CA LEU A 9 -1.81 -1.05 -15.70
C LEU A 9 -2.75 -1.14 -14.49
N ASP A 10 -3.19 -2.34 -14.11
CA ASP A 10 -4.00 -2.56 -12.91
C ASP A 10 -3.23 -2.18 -11.65
N TRP A 11 -1.96 -2.59 -11.53
CA TRP A 11 -1.11 -2.17 -10.41
C TRP A 11 -0.95 -0.65 -10.37
N GLN A 12 -0.68 0.02 -11.49
CA GLN A 12 -0.58 1.48 -11.55
C GLN A 12 -1.88 2.17 -11.11
N ALA A 13 -3.03 1.62 -11.50
CA ALA A 13 -4.33 2.13 -11.07
C ALA A 13 -4.57 1.93 -9.57
N ALA A 14 -4.16 0.78 -9.01
CA ALA A 14 -4.20 0.51 -7.58
C ALA A 14 -3.27 1.46 -6.81
N ASP A 15 -2.06 1.72 -7.30
CA ASP A 15 -1.08 2.59 -6.65
C ASP A 15 -1.57 4.05 -6.59
N LYS A 16 -2.25 4.55 -7.63
CA LYS A 16 -2.91 5.87 -7.57
C LYS A 16 -3.94 5.95 -6.44
N LYS A 17 -4.74 4.89 -6.24
CA LYS A 17 -5.74 4.83 -5.17
C LYS A 17 -5.08 4.76 -3.78
N LEU A 18 -3.98 4.00 -3.66
CA LEU A 18 -3.18 3.92 -2.45
C LEU A 18 -2.63 5.29 -2.05
N ASN A 19 -2.05 6.03 -2.98
CA ASN A 19 -1.48 7.35 -2.70
C ASN A 19 -2.56 8.36 -2.24
N ALA A 20 -3.75 8.31 -2.85
CA ALA A 20 -4.88 9.11 -2.39
C ALA A 20 -5.32 8.72 -0.96
N ALA A 21 -5.48 7.43 -0.67
CA ALA A 21 -5.84 6.95 0.66
C ALA A 21 -4.77 7.28 1.71
N TYR A 22 -3.48 7.19 1.35
CA TYR A 22 -2.37 7.57 2.23
C TYR A 22 -2.41 9.06 2.58
N ALA A 23 -2.70 9.94 1.63
CA ALA A 23 -2.83 11.37 1.90
C ALA A 23 -3.97 11.64 2.91
N THR A 24 -5.11 10.99 2.74
CA THR A 24 -6.25 11.08 3.67
C THR A 24 -5.90 10.54 5.05
N ALA A 25 -5.29 9.36 5.14
CA ALA A 25 -4.84 8.76 6.40
C ALA A 25 -3.81 9.63 7.12
N MET A 26 -2.85 10.20 6.39
CA MET A 26 -1.86 11.13 6.94
C MET A 26 -2.50 12.40 7.50
N ALA A 27 -3.55 12.92 6.86
CA ALA A 27 -4.30 14.06 7.39
C ALA A 27 -5.00 13.70 8.70
N ALA A 28 -5.65 12.53 8.77
CA ALA A 28 -6.28 12.03 10.00
C ALA A 28 -5.26 11.86 11.13
N MET A 29 -4.10 11.24 10.87
CA MET A 29 -3.05 11.07 11.88
C MET A 29 -2.47 12.40 12.36
N ARG A 30 -2.30 13.39 11.48
CA ARG A 30 -1.88 14.74 11.88
C ARG A 30 -2.93 15.44 12.71
N GLN A 31 -4.21 15.22 12.42
CA GLN A 31 -5.30 15.72 13.23
C GLN A 31 -5.28 15.08 14.62
N THR A 32 -5.08 13.77 14.73
CA THR A 32 -4.85 13.10 16.03
C THR A 32 -3.69 13.71 16.79
N ASP A 33 -2.53 13.90 16.14
CA ASP A 33 -1.35 14.54 16.75
C ASP A 33 -1.62 15.99 17.21
N SER A 34 -2.59 16.68 16.61
CA SER A 34 -2.95 18.06 16.99
C SER A 34 -3.68 18.16 18.34
N TYR A 35 -4.30 17.07 18.80
CA TYR A 35 -5.04 17.01 20.07
C TYR A 35 -4.26 16.34 21.22
N LEU A 36 -3.08 15.80 20.94
CA LEU A 36 -2.23 15.10 21.91
C LEU A 36 -1.09 16.01 22.38
N ASP A 37 -0.56 15.75 23.58
CA ASP A 37 0.55 16.53 24.16
C ASP A 37 1.83 15.71 24.29
N GLY A 38 2.96 16.40 24.16
CA GLY A 38 4.30 15.87 24.44
C GLY A 38 4.57 14.51 23.79
N SER A 39 4.87 13.51 24.61
CA SER A 39 5.23 12.16 24.19
C SER A 39 4.07 11.33 23.63
N MET A 40 2.83 11.82 23.70
CA MET A 40 1.67 11.12 23.13
C MET A 40 1.53 11.36 21.62
N LYS A 41 2.21 12.37 21.07
CA LYS A 41 2.27 12.61 19.62
C LYS A 41 3.13 11.57 18.91
N GLY A 42 2.91 11.41 17.62
CA GLY A 42 3.71 10.57 16.73
C GLY A 42 2.88 9.69 15.80
N ALA A 43 1.56 9.87 15.73
CA ALA A 43 0.68 9.09 14.88
C ALA A 43 1.07 9.24 13.39
N ALA A 44 1.34 10.46 12.94
CA ALA A 44 1.74 10.74 11.56
C ALA A 44 3.11 10.12 11.22
N ASP A 45 4.07 10.19 12.14
CA ASP A 45 5.39 9.61 11.96
C ASP A 45 5.38 8.08 11.98
N ALA A 46 4.54 7.48 12.85
CA ALA A 46 4.31 6.05 12.88
C ALA A 46 3.71 5.55 11.55
N LEU A 47 2.69 6.22 11.02
CA LEU A 47 2.10 5.87 9.72
C LEU A 47 3.13 6.01 8.58
N LYS A 48 3.92 7.08 8.58
CA LYS A 48 4.98 7.28 7.59
C LYS A 48 6.02 6.17 7.64
N ALA A 49 6.46 5.78 8.85
CA ALA A 49 7.40 4.68 9.04
C ALA A 49 6.81 3.34 8.56
N ALA A 50 5.56 3.05 8.91
CA ALA A 50 4.84 1.86 8.47
C ALA A 50 4.75 1.79 6.93
N GLN A 51 4.40 2.89 6.26
CA GLN A 51 4.32 2.93 4.80
C GLN A 51 5.69 2.70 4.14
N ARG A 52 6.76 3.27 4.69
CA ARG A 52 8.13 3.06 4.21
C ARG A 52 8.61 1.62 4.40
N ALA A 53 8.16 0.93 5.45
CA ALA A 53 8.45 -0.48 5.68
C ALA A 53 7.58 -1.41 4.81
N TRP A 54 6.35 -0.99 4.50
CA TRP A 54 5.42 -1.77 3.68
C TRP A 54 5.87 -1.92 2.22
N ILE A 55 6.44 -0.87 1.62
CA ILE A 55 6.94 -0.92 0.22
C ILE A 55 7.96 -2.08 0.01
N PRO A 56 9.06 -2.18 0.78
CA PRO A 56 10.01 -3.27 0.62
C PRO A 56 9.46 -4.64 1.04
N PHE A 57 8.41 -4.69 1.87
CA PHE A 57 7.65 -5.93 2.11
C PHE A 57 6.90 -6.34 0.85
N ARG A 58 6.07 -5.46 0.27
CA ARG A 58 5.31 -5.71 -0.97
C ARG A 58 6.22 -6.19 -2.07
N ASP A 59 7.34 -5.51 -2.30
CA ASP A 59 8.23 -5.83 -3.40
C ASP A 59 8.90 -7.21 -3.24
N LYS A 60 9.30 -7.57 -2.01
CA LYS A 60 9.88 -8.90 -1.72
C LYS A 60 8.84 -10.01 -1.74
N ALA A 61 7.66 -9.76 -1.19
CA ALA A 61 6.54 -10.68 -1.26
C ALA A 61 6.20 -10.96 -2.72
N CYS A 62 6.02 -9.94 -3.55
CA CYS A 62 5.65 -10.16 -4.94
C CYS A 62 6.77 -10.75 -5.80
N ALA A 63 8.03 -10.51 -5.45
CA ALA A 63 9.13 -11.26 -6.05
C ALA A 63 8.99 -12.77 -5.79
N SER A 64 8.58 -13.20 -4.59
CA SER A 64 8.39 -14.63 -4.30
C SER A 64 7.26 -15.27 -5.12
N TYR A 65 6.17 -14.54 -5.39
CA TYR A 65 5.12 -15.01 -6.31
C TYR A 65 5.64 -15.20 -7.74
N GLY A 66 6.55 -14.34 -8.20
CA GLY A 66 7.21 -14.49 -9.51
C GLY A 66 7.96 -15.82 -9.66
N PHE A 67 8.47 -16.40 -8.58
CA PHE A 67 9.18 -17.68 -8.62
C PHE A 67 8.30 -18.85 -9.07
N LEU A 68 6.98 -18.74 -8.98
CA LEU A 68 6.04 -19.76 -9.48
C LEU A 68 6.11 -19.93 -11.00
N ALA A 69 6.63 -18.94 -11.73
CA ALA A 69 6.83 -18.99 -13.17
C ALA A 69 8.23 -18.52 -13.60
N ARG A 70 9.24 -18.68 -12.73
CA ARG A 70 10.58 -18.11 -12.89
C ARG A 70 11.17 -18.40 -14.27
N GLY A 71 11.63 -17.36 -14.97
CA GLY A 71 12.25 -17.46 -16.29
C GLY A 71 11.27 -17.64 -17.45
N GLY A 72 9.97 -17.77 -17.17
CA GLY A 72 8.90 -17.79 -18.16
C GLY A 72 8.26 -16.42 -18.37
N THR A 73 7.45 -16.31 -19.42
CA THR A 73 6.72 -15.08 -19.77
C THR A 73 5.65 -14.69 -18.74
N MET A 74 5.21 -15.62 -17.89
CA MET A 74 4.23 -15.36 -16.83
C MET A 74 4.82 -14.76 -15.55
N GLU A 75 6.14 -14.85 -15.32
CA GLU A 75 6.78 -14.29 -14.12
C GLU A 75 6.42 -12.81 -13.86
N PRO A 76 6.62 -11.87 -14.80
CA PRO A 76 6.29 -10.47 -14.55
C PRO A 76 4.79 -10.25 -14.32
N MET A 77 3.93 -11.03 -14.98
CA MET A 77 2.48 -10.95 -14.78
C MET A 77 2.10 -11.30 -13.33
N LEU A 78 2.66 -12.38 -12.77
CA LEU A 78 2.41 -12.78 -11.38
C LEU A 78 2.93 -11.74 -10.38
N ILE A 79 4.08 -11.12 -10.66
CA ILE A 79 4.63 -10.04 -9.83
C ILE A 79 3.67 -8.84 -9.82
N TYR A 80 3.19 -8.41 -11.00
CA TYR A 80 2.27 -7.27 -11.09
C TYR A 80 0.90 -7.55 -10.45
N GLN A 81 0.37 -8.75 -10.64
CA GLN A 81 -0.88 -9.17 -9.98
C GLN A 81 -0.76 -9.10 -8.46
N CYS A 82 0.29 -9.70 -7.88
CA CYS A 82 0.55 -9.59 -6.44
C CYS A 82 0.68 -8.14 -5.98
N ARG A 83 1.39 -7.30 -6.76
CA ARG A 83 1.56 -5.88 -6.39
C ARG A 83 0.21 -5.16 -6.38
N ALA A 84 -0.67 -5.45 -7.33
CA ALA A 84 -2.00 -4.87 -7.38
C ALA A 84 -2.85 -5.32 -6.17
N ASP A 85 -2.82 -6.60 -5.82
CA ASP A 85 -3.57 -7.17 -4.68
C ASP A 85 -3.13 -6.55 -3.35
N LEU A 86 -1.85 -6.62 -3.02
CA LEU A 86 -1.34 -6.05 -1.77
C LEU A 86 -1.56 -4.53 -1.70
N THR A 87 -1.51 -3.83 -2.84
CA THR A 87 -1.79 -2.39 -2.90
C THR A 87 -3.26 -2.08 -2.62
N ARG A 88 -4.19 -2.92 -3.08
CA ARG A 88 -5.62 -2.81 -2.75
C ARG A 88 -5.89 -3.06 -1.27
N GLU A 89 -5.28 -4.11 -0.70
CA GLU A 89 -5.38 -4.41 0.73
C GLU A 89 -4.88 -3.23 1.56
N ARG A 90 -3.68 -2.74 1.27
CA ARG A 90 -3.12 -1.58 1.98
C ARG A 90 -3.97 -0.32 1.82
N THR A 91 -4.61 -0.14 0.67
CA THR A 91 -5.56 0.95 0.45
C THR A 91 -6.77 0.84 1.39
N ALA A 92 -7.26 -0.37 1.64
CA ALA A 92 -8.35 -0.61 2.60
C ALA A 92 -7.90 -0.29 4.03
N ASP A 93 -6.74 -0.78 4.46
CA ASP A 93 -6.17 -0.47 5.78
C ASP A 93 -6.05 1.04 6.02
N LEU A 94 -5.56 1.78 5.02
CA LEU A 94 -5.38 3.23 5.11
C LEU A 94 -6.72 3.96 5.21
N LYS A 95 -7.76 3.48 4.53
CA LYS A 95 -9.10 4.04 4.62
C LYS A 95 -9.72 3.80 5.99
N GLU A 96 -9.58 2.59 6.52
CA GLU A 96 -10.05 2.24 7.86
C GLU A 96 -9.34 3.10 8.93
N LEU A 97 -8.01 3.23 8.80
CA LEU A 97 -7.23 4.10 9.68
C LEU A 97 -7.69 5.57 9.61
N ALA A 98 -8.04 6.06 8.41
CA ALA A 98 -8.51 7.42 8.22
C ALA A 98 -9.91 7.67 8.81
N THR A 99 -10.79 6.67 8.81
CA THR A 99 -12.12 6.76 9.43
C THR A 99 -12.07 6.61 10.95
N GLY A 100 -11.02 6.01 11.50
CA GLY A 100 -10.92 5.70 12.93
C GLY A 100 -11.90 4.60 13.35
N LEU A 101 -12.07 4.40 14.67
CA LEU A 101 -12.95 3.37 15.26
C LEU A 101 -14.46 3.68 15.18
N GLY A 102 -14.90 4.65 14.37
CA GLY A 102 -16.33 4.93 14.15
C GLY A 102 -17.09 5.39 15.39
N ASN A 103 -16.57 6.40 16.10
CA ASN A 103 -17.33 7.14 17.12
C ASN A 103 -18.02 8.36 16.52
#